data_AF-A0A1J5IXK1-F1
#
_entry.id   AF-A0A1J5IXK1-F1
#
_cell.length_a   1.000
_cell.length_b   1.000
_cell.length_c   1.000
_cell.angle_alpha   90.00
_cell.angle_beta   90.00
_cell.angle_gamma   90.00
#
_symmetry.space_group_name_H-M   'P 1'
#
loop_
_entity.id
_entity.type
_entity.pdbx_description
1 polymer ?
#
loop_
_entity_poly.entity_id
_entity_poly.type
_entity_poly.pdbx_seq_one_letter_code
_entity_poly.pdbx_strand_id
1 'polypeptide(L)'
;MSPTKKHNKRRHNGFILMLMLVVMVVGAAAYFSVYAKNWLFGRDAEDYVLTMQSLQTIKQKLLTFAVLQPEIYQSDLISNTRTYKDLNRIPGVGYFPCPDLDGDGSVLGAETSCGNPRDVNDTTTGFVLGYLPVGFTTRHVFFGAQAPKQYYYVVDERFVNGNNVYNNGATGRYAPLNTDLTPASAPDSGSPPALPNNTVPWINLDGQDGYVVLIIDPGAPQQFLDGFVQDRTQAGDAIARIGDYLDRRFDGQSNLLDHNADLNRYFFSQSKGAIGVNDIVVGITFKEWQAAMLKRLCQQKPQFDLIDSDVNQLAFWLNDYNAVSNPAGGQWRAILNSQCGP
;
A
#
# COMPACT_ATOMS: atom_id res chain seq x y z
N MET A 1 -68.12 -70.40 -22.60
CA MET A 1 -66.69 -70.58 -22.25
C MET A 1 -65.94 -69.33 -22.68
N SER A 2 -65.21 -68.73 -21.74
CA SER A 2 -64.68 -67.36 -21.75
C SER A 2 -63.33 -67.25 -22.47
N PRO A 3 -63.01 -66.16 -23.19
CA PRO A 3 -61.65 -65.85 -23.60
C PRO A 3 -60.96 -64.95 -22.56
N THR A 4 -59.83 -65.40 -22.04
CA THR A 4 -59.01 -64.66 -21.07
C THR A 4 -58.16 -63.58 -21.77
N LYS A 5 -58.33 -62.33 -21.33
CA LYS A 5 -57.48 -61.19 -21.70
C LYS A 5 -56.08 -61.33 -21.09
N LYS A 6 -55.04 -61.31 -21.92
CA LYS A 6 -53.64 -61.17 -21.49
C LYS A 6 -53.26 -59.69 -21.46
N HIS A 7 -53.11 -59.12 -20.27
CA HIS A 7 -52.76 -57.70 -20.09
C HIS A 7 -51.29 -57.40 -20.45
N ASN A 8 -51.10 -56.37 -21.28
CA ASN A 8 -49.81 -55.75 -21.62
C ASN A 8 -49.26 -54.98 -20.40
N LYS A 9 -48.46 -55.62 -19.55
CA LYS A 9 -47.91 -55.01 -18.31
C LYS A 9 -46.42 -54.63 -18.37
N ARG A 10 -45.75 -54.80 -19.52
CA ARG A 10 -44.28 -54.60 -19.65
C ARG A 10 -43.83 -53.19 -20.09
N ARG A 11 -44.72 -52.30 -20.56
CA ARG A 11 -44.34 -50.97 -21.06
C ARG A 11 -44.29 -49.85 -20.00
N HIS A 12 -44.86 -50.03 -18.82
CA HIS A 12 -44.88 -48.98 -17.78
C HIS A 12 -43.68 -49.01 -16.81
N ASN A 13 -43.05 -50.16 -16.60
CA ASN A 13 -41.94 -50.27 -15.63
C ASN A 13 -40.64 -49.59 -16.11
N GLY A 14 -40.40 -49.54 -17.44
CA GLY A 14 -39.24 -48.84 -18.00
C GLY A 14 -39.33 -47.32 -17.90
N PHE A 15 -40.53 -46.76 -18.08
CA PHE A 15 -40.78 -45.32 -17.95
C PHE A 15 -40.61 -44.84 -16.50
N ILE A 16 -41.10 -45.61 -15.52
CA ILE A 16 -40.96 -45.27 -14.10
C ILE A 16 -39.49 -45.28 -13.66
N LEU A 17 -38.70 -46.25 -14.13
CA LEU A 17 -37.26 -46.31 -13.85
C LEU A 17 -36.51 -45.12 -14.46
N MET A 18 -36.84 -44.74 -15.70
CA MET A 18 -36.22 -43.60 -16.36
C MET A 18 -36.59 -42.28 -15.66
N LEU A 19 -37.85 -42.14 -15.24
CA LEU A 19 -38.33 -40.98 -14.49
C LEU A 19 -37.64 -40.86 -13.13
N MET A 20 -37.49 -41.97 -12.39
CA MET A 20 -36.75 -41.97 -11.12
C MET A 20 -35.28 -41.59 -11.31
N LEU A 21 -34.64 -42.10 -12.37
CA LEU A 21 -33.25 -41.77 -12.68
C LEU A 21 -33.11 -40.28 -13.01
N VAL A 22 -34.01 -39.72 -13.82
CA VAL A 22 -34.01 -38.28 -14.14
C VAL A 22 -34.22 -37.44 -12.88
N VAL A 23 -35.17 -37.80 -12.02
CA VAL A 23 -35.41 -37.07 -10.75
C VAL A 23 -34.20 -37.17 -9.82
N MET A 24 -33.55 -38.32 -9.76
CA MET A 24 -32.34 -38.51 -8.95
C MET A 24 -31.16 -37.69 -9.47
N VAL A 25 -30.97 -37.63 -10.80
CA VAL A 25 -29.93 -36.83 -11.44
C VAL A 25 -30.19 -35.33 -11.24
N VAL A 26 -31.43 -34.88 -11.40
CA VAL A 26 -31.81 -33.47 -11.18
C VAL A 26 -31.68 -33.09 -9.70
N GLY A 27 -32.10 -33.97 -8.78
CA GLY A 27 -31.96 -33.78 -7.34
C GLY A 27 -30.49 -33.71 -6.91
N ALA A 28 -29.65 -34.61 -7.43
CA ALA A 28 -28.21 -34.57 -7.21
C ALA A 28 -27.59 -33.30 -7.79
N ALA A 29 -27.91 -32.92 -9.02
CA ALA A 29 -27.39 -31.71 -9.66
C ALA A 29 -27.78 -30.44 -8.88
N ALA A 30 -29.03 -30.34 -8.41
CA ALA A 30 -29.47 -29.23 -7.57
C ALA A 30 -28.71 -29.20 -6.23
N TYR A 31 -28.60 -30.34 -5.55
CA TYR A 31 -27.87 -30.46 -4.28
C TYR A 31 -26.39 -30.08 -4.42
N PHE A 32 -25.70 -30.64 -5.42
CA PHE A 32 -24.30 -30.31 -5.70
C PHE A 32 -24.14 -28.85 -6.16
N SER A 33 -25.09 -28.28 -6.89
CA SER A 33 -25.01 -26.87 -7.30
C SER A 33 -25.12 -25.91 -6.10
N VAL A 34 -25.99 -26.19 -5.14
CA VAL A 34 -26.12 -25.38 -3.93
C VAL A 34 -24.92 -25.58 -3.00
N TYR A 35 -24.48 -26.82 -2.83
CA TYR A 35 -23.32 -27.14 -1.99
C TYR A 35 -22.03 -26.55 -2.56
N ALA A 36 -21.77 -26.70 -3.86
CA ALA A 36 -20.60 -26.13 -4.52
C ALA A 36 -20.60 -24.61 -4.46
N LYS A 37 -21.76 -23.95 -4.67
CA LYS A 37 -21.88 -22.50 -4.50
C LYS A 37 -21.57 -22.07 -3.07
N ASN A 38 -22.16 -22.72 -2.07
CA ASN A 38 -21.91 -22.38 -0.66
C ASN A 38 -20.45 -22.60 -0.26
N TRP A 39 -19.81 -23.66 -0.77
CA TRP A 39 -18.40 -23.93 -0.52
C TRP A 39 -17.49 -22.89 -1.16
N LEU A 40 -17.74 -22.52 -2.43
CA LEU A 40 -16.98 -21.47 -3.12
C LEU A 40 -17.12 -20.11 -2.40
N PHE A 41 -18.35 -19.69 -2.08
CA PHE A 41 -18.57 -18.45 -1.33
C PHE A 41 -17.93 -18.47 0.06
N GLY A 42 -17.92 -19.62 0.73
CA GLY A 42 -17.24 -19.79 2.01
C GLY A 42 -15.73 -19.60 1.89
N ARG A 43 -15.13 -20.19 0.85
CA ARG A 43 -13.68 -20.09 0.59
C ARG A 43 -13.27 -18.68 0.20
N ASP A 44 -14.03 -18.03 -0.67
CA ASP A 44 -13.74 -16.64 -1.10
C ASP A 44 -13.82 -15.67 0.09
N ALA A 45 -14.80 -15.88 0.98
CA ALA A 45 -14.92 -15.09 2.21
C ALA A 45 -13.77 -15.34 3.19
N GLU A 46 -13.31 -16.59 3.31
CA GLU A 46 -12.16 -16.95 4.15
C GLU A 46 -10.86 -16.35 3.59
N ASP A 47 -10.61 -16.49 2.29
CA ASP A 47 -9.46 -15.92 1.59
C ASP A 47 -9.44 -14.39 1.77
N TYR A 48 -10.58 -13.71 1.62
CA TYR A 48 -10.71 -12.27 1.87
C TYR A 48 -10.34 -11.87 3.30
N VAL A 49 -10.80 -12.62 4.30
CA VAL A 49 -10.48 -12.34 5.71
C VAL A 49 -8.99 -12.51 5.98
N LEU A 50 -8.35 -13.54 5.41
CA LEU A 50 -6.91 -13.80 5.56
C LEU A 50 -6.06 -12.72 4.88
N THR A 51 -6.42 -12.31 3.67
CA THR A 51 -5.78 -11.17 2.98
C THR A 51 -5.91 -9.90 3.81
N MET A 52 -7.12 -9.58 4.29
CA MET A 52 -7.36 -8.39 5.11
C MET A 52 -6.52 -8.41 6.39
N GLN A 53 -6.44 -9.54 7.09
CA GLN A 53 -5.59 -9.69 8.28
C GLN A 53 -4.11 -9.49 7.96
N SER A 54 -3.65 -10.00 6.82
CA SER A 54 -2.27 -9.85 6.36
C SER A 54 -1.94 -8.38 6.07
N LEU A 55 -2.82 -7.69 5.33
CA LEU A 55 -2.70 -6.26 5.02
C LEU A 55 -2.71 -5.39 6.29
N GLN A 56 -3.58 -5.67 7.25
CA GLN A 56 -3.59 -4.96 8.55
C GLN A 56 -2.31 -5.20 9.36
N THR A 57 -1.77 -6.42 9.29
CA THR A 57 -0.48 -6.74 9.94
C THR A 57 0.66 -5.95 9.30
N ILE A 58 0.69 -5.87 7.96
CA ILE A 58 1.68 -5.07 7.21
C ILE A 58 1.54 -3.60 7.58
N LYS A 59 0.31 -3.06 7.58
CA LYS A 59 0.00 -1.69 7.99
C LYS A 59 0.59 -1.38 9.38
N GLN A 60 0.35 -2.25 10.35
CA GLN A 60 0.87 -2.06 11.71
C GLN A 60 2.40 -2.11 11.75
N LYS A 61 3.03 -2.98 10.96
CA LYS A 61 4.50 -3.07 10.87
C LYS A 61 5.13 -1.84 10.23
N LEU A 62 4.52 -1.30 9.18
CA LEU A 62 4.94 -0.05 8.55
C LEU A 62 4.81 1.13 9.51
N LEU A 63 3.70 1.26 10.24
CA LEU A 63 3.55 2.27 11.27
C LEU A 63 4.59 2.11 12.39
N THR A 64 4.83 0.87 12.82
CA THR A 64 5.85 0.57 13.84
C THR A 64 7.24 0.98 13.34
N PHE A 65 7.57 0.69 12.10
CA PHE A 65 8.84 1.09 11.49
C PHE A 65 9.00 2.61 11.45
N ALA A 66 7.97 3.34 11.02
CA ALA A 66 7.98 4.80 11.03
C ALA A 66 8.16 5.36 12.45
N VAL A 67 7.49 4.75 13.44
CA VAL A 67 7.62 5.15 14.84
C VAL A 67 9.02 4.86 15.37
N LEU A 68 9.65 3.72 15.05
CA LEU A 68 10.93 3.26 15.64
C LEU A 68 12.19 3.92 15.04
N GLN A 69 12.05 4.84 14.10
CA GLN A 69 13.16 5.70 13.72
C GLN A 69 13.37 6.79 14.78
N PRO A 70 14.61 7.19 15.11
CA PRO A 70 15.91 6.81 14.53
C PRO A 70 16.51 5.47 15.00
N GLU A 71 15.97 4.82 16.04
CA GLU A 71 16.64 3.74 16.78
C GLU A 71 17.01 2.54 15.90
N ILE A 72 16.20 2.23 14.88
CA ILE A 72 16.50 1.15 13.93
C ILE A 72 17.77 1.38 13.09
N TYR A 73 18.29 2.62 13.04
CA TYR A 73 19.52 2.99 12.35
C TYR A 73 20.67 3.30 13.32
N GLN A 74 20.41 3.41 14.62
CA GLN A 74 21.41 3.66 15.65
C GLN A 74 22.15 2.35 15.99
N SER A 75 23.06 1.93 15.13
CA SER A 75 24.01 0.86 15.45
C SER A 75 25.38 1.21 14.90
N ASP A 76 26.40 0.95 15.71
CA ASP A 76 27.76 1.42 15.53
C ASP A 76 28.38 0.98 14.18
N LEU A 77 29.19 1.86 13.60
CA LEU A 77 29.89 1.64 12.34
C LEU A 77 31.00 0.60 12.55
N ILE A 78 30.68 -0.69 12.47
CA ILE A 78 31.73 -1.68 12.23
C ILE A 78 32.10 -1.55 10.76
N SER A 79 33.24 -0.91 10.50
CA SER A 79 33.88 -0.90 9.19
C SER A 79 33.87 -2.34 8.67
N ASN A 80 33.41 -2.53 7.43
CA ASN A 80 33.60 -3.71 6.57
C ASN A 80 32.35 -4.53 6.20
N THR A 81 31.14 -4.25 6.69
CA THR A 81 29.93 -4.98 6.23
C THR A 81 28.67 -4.11 6.12
N ARG A 82 28.23 -3.89 4.87
CA ARG A 82 26.90 -3.42 4.41
C ARG A 82 26.20 -2.34 5.27
N THR A 83 26.64 -1.10 5.01
CA THR A 83 25.87 0.16 5.07
C THR A 83 25.06 0.41 6.35
N TYR A 84 25.73 0.97 7.36
CA TYR A 84 25.13 1.75 8.43
C TYR A 84 25.18 3.23 8.03
N LYS A 85 24.08 3.99 8.23
CA LYS A 85 24.08 5.43 7.95
C LYS A 85 24.87 6.13 9.05
N ASP A 86 25.71 7.09 8.69
CA ASP A 86 26.41 7.93 9.67
C ASP A 86 25.41 8.54 10.66
N LEU A 87 25.81 8.78 11.91
CA LEU A 87 24.95 9.40 12.94
C LEU A 87 24.29 10.70 12.44
N ASN A 88 25.00 11.44 11.59
CA ASN A 88 24.53 12.67 10.95
C ASN A 88 23.76 12.42 9.65
N ARG A 89 23.21 11.23 9.45
CA ARG A 89 22.40 10.82 8.29
C ARG A 89 21.24 9.90 8.70
N ILE A 90 21.02 9.72 9.99
CA ILE A 90 19.96 8.87 10.52
C ILE A 90 18.62 9.64 10.47
N PRO A 91 17.57 9.10 9.82
CA PRO A 91 16.23 9.69 9.83
C PRO A 91 15.68 9.83 11.24
N GLY A 92 14.93 10.91 11.48
CA GLY A 92 14.03 10.99 12.63
C GLY A 92 12.76 10.18 12.42
N VAL A 93 11.80 10.36 13.33
CA VAL A 93 10.54 9.60 13.31
C VAL A 93 9.72 9.90 12.06
N GLY A 94 8.95 8.91 11.60
CA GLY A 94 7.83 9.13 10.70
C GLY A 94 8.04 8.75 9.24
N TYR A 95 9.23 8.31 8.84
CA TYR A 95 9.43 7.86 7.46
C TYR A 95 9.09 6.39 7.26
N PHE A 96 8.50 6.10 6.12
CA PHE A 96 8.27 4.77 5.60
C PHE A 96 9.45 4.29 4.73
N PRO A 97 9.56 2.96 4.52
CA PRO A 97 10.52 2.45 3.54
C PRO A 97 10.18 2.92 2.14
N CYS A 98 11.21 2.94 1.31
CA CYS A 98 11.00 3.09 -0.12
C CYS A 98 10.36 1.86 -0.74
N PRO A 99 9.53 2.02 -1.80
CA PRO A 99 9.13 0.88 -2.61
C PRO A 99 10.34 0.16 -3.20
N ASP A 100 10.22 -1.16 -3.31
CA ASP A 100 11.14 -2.04 -4.03
C ASP A 100 10.80 -1.97 -5.52
N LEU A 101 11.77 -1.56 -6.35
CA LEU A 101 11.54 -1.29 -7.77
C LEU A 101 11.88 -2.49 -8.65
N ASP A 102 12.84 -3.32 -8.29
CA ASP A 102 13.23 -4.49 -9.08
C ASP A 102 12.52 -5.79 -8.65
N GLY A 103 11.90 -5.74 -7.48
CA GLY A 103 11.13 -6.80 -6.86
C GLY A 103 11.98 -7.95 -6.35
N ASP A 104 13.21 -7.68 -5.88
CA ASP A 104 14.05 -8.66 -5.19
C ASP A 104 13.67 -8.86 -3.71
N GLY A 105 12.78 -8.01 -3.19
CA GLY A 105 12.24 -8.03 -1.82
C GLY A 105 13.14 -7.34 -0.79
N SER A 106 14.33 -6.90 -1.16
CA SER A 106 15.24 -6.15 -0.31
C SER A 106 15.09 -4.65 -0.55
N VAL A 107 15.68 -3.86 0.34
CA VAL A 107 15.90 -2.42 0.09
C VAL A 107 17.41 -2.22 0.11
N LEU A 108 18.04 -2.24 -1.06
CA LEU A 108 19.48 -2.04 -1.23
C LEU A 108 19.79 -0.57 -1.58
N GLY A 109 21.06 -0.17 -1.51
CA GLY A 109 21.51 1.23 -1.51
C GLY A 109 20.95 2.16 -2.60
N ALA A 110 20.49 1.65 -3.76
CA ALA A 110 19.81 2.43 -4.80
C ALA A 110 18.34 2.75 -4.48
N GLU A 111 17.66 1.85 -3.77
CA GLU A 111 16.26 1.97 -3.32
C GLU A 111 16.16 2.74 -2.01
N THR A 112 17.26 3.32 -1.53
CA THR A 112 17.26 4.21 -0.35
C THR A 112 16.98 5.68 -0.69
N SER A 113 16.84 5.99 -1.98
CA SER A 113 16.57 7.33 -2.51
C SER A 113 15.22 7.36 -3.23
N CYS A 114 14.12 7.38 -2.48
CA CYS A 114 12.79 7.73 -3.00
C CYS A 114 12.63 9.23 -3.33
N GLY A 115 13.66 9.83 -3.92
CA GLY A 115 13.63 11.23 -4.27
C GLY A 115 13.26 11.44 -5.72
N ASN A 116 12.43 12.45 -5.97
CA ASN A 116 12.39 13.14 -7.24
C ASN A 116 13.37 14.33 -7.15
N PRO A 117 14.44 14.40 -7.95
CA PRO A 117 15.40 15.49 -7.88
C PRO A 117 15.20 16.53 -8.98
N ARG A 118 14.00 17.07 -9.26
CA ARG A 118 13.85 18.12 -10.32
C ARG A 118 14.62 17.78 -11.61
N ASP A 119 14.57 16.51 -12.03
CA ASP A 119 15.00 16.19 -13.39
C ASP A 119 13.84 16.58 -14.30
N VAL A 120 14.14 17.34 -15.35
CA VAL A 120 13.15 17.70 -16.38
C VAL A 120 12.64 16.47 -17.14
N ASN A 121 13.20 15.29 -16.87
CA ASN A 121 12.77 13.98 -17.36
C ASN A 121 12.10 13.09 -16.29
N ASP A 122 11.89 13.58 -15.06
CA ASP A 122 11.26 12.81 -13.99
C ASP A 122 9.73 13.03 -14.00
N THR A 123 9.00 11.96 -14.29
CA THR A 123 7.54 11.93 -14.38
C THR A 123 6.85 11.62 -13.05
N THR A 124 7.57 11.58 -11.92
CA THR A 124 6.98 11.24 -10.62
C THR A 124 6.20 12.40 -10.01
N THR A 125 5.19 12.02 -9.26
CA THR A 125 3.87 12.65 -9.34
C THR A 125 3.40 13.23 -8.00
N GLY A 126 4.26 13.33 -6.99
CA GLY A 126 3.88 13.62 -5.61
C GLY A 126 3.71 12.38 -4.73
N PHE A 127 3.91 11.19 -5.28
CA PHE A 127 4.04 9.91 -4.59
C PHE A 127 5.03 9.02 -5.33
N VAL A 128 5.49 7.96 -4.68
CA VAL A 128 6.29 6.89 -5.29
C VAL A 128 5.55 5.57 -5.15
N LEU A 129 5.70 4.71 -6.14
CA LEU A 129 5.06 3.39 -6.17
C LEU A 129 6.05 2.30 -6.58
N GLY A 130 5.74 1.07 -6.17
CA GLY A 130 6.51 -0.11 -6.52
C GLY A 130 6.02 -1.32 -5.75
N TYR A 131 6.87 -2.32 -5.57
CA TYR A 131 6.57 -3.45 -4.71
C TYR A 131 6.78 -3.10 -3.24
N LEU A 132 6.01 -3.73 -2.35
CA LEU A 132 6.30 -3.66 -0.92
C LEU A 132 7.57 -4.45 -0.63
N PRO A 133 8.60 -3.86 -0.01
CA PRO A 133 9.77 -4.61 0.38
C PRO A 133 9.41 -5.70 1.40
N VAL A 134 10.04 -6.87 1.27
CA VAL A 134 9.91 -7.96 2.26
C VAL A 134 10.49 -7.52 3.59
N GLY A 135 11.64 -6.82 3.55
CA GLY A 135 12.26 -6.30 4.74
C GLY A 135 13.62 -5.65 4.50
N PHE A 136 14.21 -5.17 5.59
CA PHE A 136 15.61 -4.73 5.60
C PHE A 136 16.47 -5.87 6.10
N THR A 137 17.13 -6.57 5.18
CA THR A 137 18.01 -7.71 5.49
C THR A 137 19.14 -7.33 6.45
N THR A 138 19.58 -6.08 6.42
CA THR A 138 20.64 -5.56 7.30
C THR A 138 20.17 -5.17 8.71
N ARG A 139 18.85 -5.14 8.98
CA ARG A 139 18.26 -4.63 10.24
C ARG A 139 17.21 -5.53 10.89
N HIS A 140 17.05 -6.76 10.39
CA HIS A 140 16.03 -7.71 10.88
C HIS A 140 14.60 -7.12 10.95
N VAL A 141 14.29 -6.17 10.06
CA VAL A 141 12.94 -5.61 9.90
C VAL A 141 12.23 -6.42 8.84
N PHE A 142 11.02 -6.89 9.15
CA PHE A 142 10.19 -7.66 8.23
C PHE A 142 8.80 -7.06 8.15
N PHE A 143 8.37 -6.66 6.95
CA PHE A 143 7.12 -5.93 6.76
C PHE A 143 5.89 -6.81 6.62
N GLY A 144 6.05 -8.11 6.35
CA GLY A 144 4.94 -9.07 6.30
C GLY A 144 4.74 -9.76 4.96
N ALA A 145 5.35 -9.27 3.88
CA ALA A 145 5.38 -9.99 2.61
C ALA A 145 6.20 -11.27 2.75
N GLN A 146 5.62 -12.43 2.44
CA GLN A 146 6.31 -13.72 2.52
C GLN A 146 7.22 -13.97 1.32
N ALA A 147 6.94 -13.29 0.20
CA ALA A 147 7.70 -13.35 -1.03
C ALA A 147 7.83 -11.95 -1.64
N PRO A 148 8.90 -11.71 -2.45
CA PRO A 148 8.98 -10.52 -3.28
C PRO A 148 7.79 -10.39 -4.23
N LYS A 149 7.44 -9.17 -4.62
CA LYS A 149 6.33 -8.85 -5.54
C LYS A 149 4.95 -9.36 -5.08
N GLN A 150 4.79 -9.72 -3.81
CA GLN A 150 3.49 -10.18 -3.28
C GLN A 150 2.48 -9.03 -3.16
N TYR A 151 2.94 -7.85 -2.73
CA TYR A 151 2.08 -6.68 -2.56
C TYR A 151 2.64 -5.51 -3.37
N TYR A 152 1.75 -4.68 -3.90
CA TYR A 152 2.10 -3.38 -4.44
C TYR A 152 2.02 -2.32 -3.33
N TYR A 153 2.83 -1.29 -3.45
CA TYR A 153 3.07 -0.31 -2.41
C TYR A 153 3.13 1.09 -3.00
N VAL A 154 2.36 1.99 -2.43
CA VAL A 154 2.34 3.41 -2.81
C VAL A 154 2.59 4.22 -1.55
N VAL A 155 3.45 5.23 -1.63
CA VAL A 155 3.74 6.12 -0.51
C VAL A 155 3.93 7.55 -0.99
N ASP A 156 3.35 8.48 -0.24
CA ASP A 156 3.51 9.91 -0.47
C ASP A 156 4.98 10.29 -0.24
N GLU A 157 5.53 11.04 -1.19
CA GLU A 157 6.96 11.31 -1.28
C GLU A 157 7.51 12.13 -0.09
N ARG A 158 6.64 12.79 0.67
CA ARG A 158 7.00 13.52 1.89
C ARG A 158 7.33 12.59 3.04
N PHE A 159 6.82 11.36 3.02
CA PHE A 159 6.92 10.38 4.09
C PHE A 159 7.99 9.32 3.81
N VAL A 160 8.91 9.58 2.89
CA VAL A 160 10.06 8.72 2.60
C VAL A 160 11.39 9.43 2.91
N ASN A 161 12.32 8.70 3.49
CA ASN A 161 13.63 9.21 3.92
C ASN A 161 14.60 9.51 2.75
N GLY A 162 14.20 9.24 1.51
CA GLY A 162 15.05 9.37 0.33
C GLY A 162 14.80 10.60 -0.55
N ASN A 163 13.83 11.46 -0.20
CA ASN A 163 13.45 12.61 -1.03
C ASN A 163 14.11 13.95 -0.65
N ASN A 164 15.13 14.33 -1.42
CA ASN A 164 15.92 15.55 -1.22
C ASN A 164 15.15 16.89 -1.34
N VAL A 165 13.88 16.87 -1.77
CA VAL A 165 12.99 18.05 -1.79
C VAL A 165 12.38 18.30 -0.41
N TYR A 166 12.07 17.22 0.32
CA TYR A 166 11.43 17.28 1.63
C TYR A 166 12.39 17.04 2.78
N ASN A 167 13.49 16.37 2.49
CA ASN A 167 14.60 16.13 3.40
C ASN A 167 15.90 16.66 2.77
N ASN A 168 16.92 16.97 3.56
CA ASN A 168 18.23 17.34 3.01
C ASN A 168 19.15 16.11 2.97
N GLY A 169 19.47 15.65 1.77
CA GLY A 169 20.29 14.45 1.56
C GLY A 169 21.67 14.47 2.23
N ALA A 170 22.16 15.63 2.69
CA ALA A 170 23.43 15.75 3.39
C ALA A 170 23.37 15.40 4.88
N THR A 171 22.31 15.76 5.62
CA THR A 171 22.25 15.58 7.10
C THR A 171 21.23 14.55 7.58
N GLY A 172 20.28 14.09 6.75
CA GLY A 172 19.34 13.00 7.08
C GLY A 172 18.54 13.13 8.39
N ARG A 173 18.62 14.26 9.12
CA ARG A 173 18.11 14.47 10.49
C ARG A 173 16.76 15.16 10.47
N TYR A 174 15.71 14.46 10.06
CA TYR A 174 14.42 15.11 9.78
C TYR A 174 13.24 14.29 10.30
N ALA A 175 12.07 14.90 10.42
CA ALA A 175 10.81 14.20 10.64
C ALA A 175 9.73 14.90 9.82
N PRO A 176 8.84 14.19 9.10
CA PRO A 176 7.81 14.83 8.27
C PRO A 176 6.61 15.29 9.11
N LEU A 177 6.89 15.90 10.27
CA LEU A 177 5.87 16.37 11.22
C LEU A 177 5.24 17.69 10.82
N ASN A 178 5.89 18.42 9.91
CA ASN A 178 5.35 19.66 9.38
C ASN A 178 4.09 19.35 8.54
N THR A 179 2.92 19.69 9.11
CA THR A 179 1.60 19.54 8.47
C THR A 179 1.40 20.45 7.27
N ASP A 180 2.24 21.47 7.15
CA ASP A 180 2.16 22.50 6.12
C ASP A 180 2.98 22.11 4.86
N LEU A 181 3.70 20.98 4.93
CA LEU A 181 4.41 20.43 3.78
C LEU A 181 3.45 20.14 2.65
N THR A 182 3.84 20.54 1.45
CA THR A 182 2.99 20.48 0.27
C THR A 182 3.67 19.60 -0.79
N PRO A 183 2.93 18.70 -1.49
CA PRO A 183 3.53 17.89 -2.56
C PRO A 183 4.09 18.78 -3.68
N ALA A 184 5.13 18.30 -4.38
CA ALA A 184 5.94 19.15 -5.25
C ALA A 184 5.16 19.55 -6.52
N SER A 185 4.23 18.71 -6.92
CA SER A 185 3.32 18.87 -8.05
C SER A 185 2.15 17.89 -7.93
N ALA A 186 1.02 18.18 -8.59
CA ALA A 186 0.03 17.15 -8.88
C ALA A 186 0.43 16.36 -10.17
N PRO A 187 0.30 15.03 -10.22
CA PRO A 187 0.46 14.14 -11.38
C PRO A 187 -0.49 14.52 -12.48
N ASP A 188 -1.71 14.84 -12.06
CA ASP A 188 -2.86 14.94 -12.96
C ASP A 188 -2.94 16.36 -13.53
N SER A 189 -2.05 17.25 -13.10
CA SER A 189 -1.78 18.51 -13.77
C SER A 189 -0.51 18.35 -14.61
N GLY A 190 -0.66 18.33 -15.94
CA GLY A 190 0.45 18.69 -16.82
C GLY A 190 1.08 20.02 -16.36
N SER A 191 2.35 20.26 -16.72
CA SER A 191 3.08 21.48 -16.32
C SER A 191 2.21 22.76 -16.33
N PRO A 192 2.27 23.66 -15.32
CA PRO A 192 2.58 23.53 -13.88
C PRO A 192 1.49 24.18 -12.96
N PRO A 193 1.35 23.87 -11.65
CA PRO A 193 2.00 24.67 -10.60
C PRO A 193 2.34 23.90 -9.31
N ALA A 194 3.24 24.46 -8.49
CA ALA A 194 3.38 24.03 -7.09
C ALA A 194 2.02 24.14 -6.39
N LEU A 195 1.66 23.12 -5.60
CA LEU A 195 0.40 23.13 -4.85
C LEU A 195 0.42 24.24 -3.78
N PRO A 196 -0.74 24.74 -3.32
CA PRO A 196 -0.81 25.67 -2.21
C PRO A 196 -0.24 25.04 -0.92
N ASN A 197 0.37 25.87 -0.07
CA ASN A 197 0.79 25.44 1.27
C ASN A 197 -0.37 24.73 2.00
N ASN A 198 -0.03 23.71 2.79
CA ASN A 198 -0.98 22.92 3.60
C ASN A 198 -1.88 22.00 2.79
N THR A 199 -1.45 21.60 1.59
CA THR A 199 -2.17 20.58 0.82
C THR A 199 -2.04 19.22 1.50
N VAL A 200 -3.17 18.66 1.92
CA VAL A 200 -3.26 17.33 2.52
C VAL A 200 -2.69 16.26 1.56
N PRO A 201 -2.21 15.12 2.07
CA PRO A 201 -1.97 13.95 1.24
C PRO A 201 -3.17 13.66 0.35
N TRP A 202 -2.87 13.35 -0.90
CA TRP A 202 -3.77 13.51 -2.04
C TRP A 202 -3.83 12.21 -2.85
N ILE A 203 -3.12 11.17 -2.37
CA ILE A 203 -3.44 9.78 -2.70
C ILE A 203 -4.88 9.52 -2.29
N ASN A 204 -5.67 9.11 -3.27
CA ASN A 204 -7.09 8.86 -3.13
C ASN A 204 -7.35 7.35 -3.15
N LEU A 205 -8.16 6.88 -2.20
CA LEU A 205 -8.68 5.51 -2.21
C LEU A 205 -10.19 5.56 -2.20
N ASP A 206 -10.83 5.01 -3.24
CA ASP A 206 -12.29 4.93 -3.36
C ASP A 206 -13.02 6.28 -3.18
N GLY A 207 -12.40 7.36 -3.68
CA GLY A 207 -12.93 8.73 -3.58
C GLY A 207 -12.60 9.45 -2.27
N GLN A 208 -11.79 8.87 -1.38
CA GLN A 208 -11.33 9.50 -0.15
C GLN A 208 -9.86 9.90 -0.24
N ASP A 209 -9.56 11.20 -0.07
CA ASP A 209 -8.20 11.72 0.01
C ASP A 209 -7.62 11.57 1.43
N GLY A 210 -6.34 11.91 1.61
CA GLY A 210 -5.67 11.96 2.91
C GLY A 210 -4.85 10.73 3.24
N TYR A 211 -4.62 9.82 2.28
CA TYR A 211 -3.75 8.68 2.44
C TYR A 211 -2.28 9.07 2.23
N VAL A 212 -1.40 8.55 3.09
CA VAL A 212 0.06 8.69 2.97
C VAL A 212 0.71 7.42 2.45
N VAL A 213 0.04 6.28 2.61
CA VAL A 213 0.49 4.96 2.15
C VAL A 213 -0.72 4.16 1.69
N LEU A 214 -0.55 3.38 0.61
CA LEU A 214 -1.44 2.28 0.24
C LEU A 214 -0.64 0.98 0.17
N ILE A 215 -1.23 -0.09 0.70
CA ILE A 215 -0.76 -1.46 0.58
C ILE A 215 -1.83 -2.20 -0.23
N ILE A 216 -1.42 -2.74 -1.36
CA ILE A 216 -2.33 -3.32 -2.34
C ILE A 216 -2.00 -4.80 -2.44
N ASP A 217 -2.98 -5.66 -2.11
CA ASP A 217 -2.96 -7.07 -2.49
C ASP A 217 -3.54 -7.16 -3.90
N PRO A 218 -2.68 -7.37 -4.91
CA PRO A 218 -3.11 -7.43 -6.28
C PRO A 218 -3.86 -8.75 -6.47
N GLY A 219 -5.15 -8.71 -6.81
CA GLY A 219 -6.01 -9.89 -6.77
C GLY A 219 -5.65 -10.96 -7.82
N ALA A 220 -6.55 -11.87 -8.19
CA ALA A 220 -6.20 -12.88 -9.18
C ALA A 220 -5.95 -12.23 -10.56
N PRO A 221 -4.87 -12.59 -11.29
CA PRO A 221 -4.64 -12.08 -12.64
C PRO A 221 -5.87 -12.30 -13.53
N GLN A 222 -6.27 -11.27 -14.26
CA GLN A 222 -7.46 -11.29 -15.09
C GLN A 222 -7.22 -10.70 -16.48
N GLN A 223 -8.16 -11.01 -17.37
CA GLN A 223 -8.31 -10.33 -18.67
C GLN A 223 -9.44 -9.32 -18.56
N PHE A 224 -9.15 -8.06 -18.86
CA PHE A 224 -10.10 -6.97 -18.80
C PHE A 224 -10.94 -6.83 -20.07
N LEU A 225 -11.95 -5.97 -20.01
CA LEU A 225 -12.91 -5.73 -21.10
C LEU A 225 -12.26 -5.10 -22.34
N ASP A 226 -11.17 -4.36 -22.17
CA ASP A 226 -10.35 -3.81 -23.27
C ASP A 226 -9.40 -4.84 -23.89
N GLY A 227 -9.43 -6.09 -23.40
CA GLY A 227 -8.58 -7.18 -23.86
C GLY A 227 -7.19 -7.20 -23.20
N PHE A 228 -6.86 -6.25 -22.32
CA PHE A 228 -5.61 -6.27 -21.58
C PHE A 228 -5.57 -7.49 -20.66
N VAL A 229 -4.43 -8.19 -20.62
CA VAL A 229 -4.21 -9.38 -19.79
C VAL A 229 -3.09 -9.07 -18.81
N GLN A 230 -3.36 -9.26 -17.51
CA GLN A 230 -2.33 -9.17 -16.49
C GLN A 230 -1.40 -10.39 -16.56
N ASP A 231 -0.09 -10.14 -16.66
CA ASP A 231 0.92 -11.21 -16.61
C ASP A 231 2.07 -10.87 -15.65
N ARG A 232 1.97 -11.43 -14.43
CA ARG A 232 2.98 -11.25 -13.36
C ARG A 232 4.24 -12.09 -13.53
N THR A 233 4.32 -12.95 -14.56
CA THR A 233 5.54 -13.71 -14.86
C THR A 233 6.60 -12.87 -15.56
N GLN A 234 6.19 -11.69 -16.01
CA GLN A 234 7.02 -10.85 -16.82
C GLN A 234 8.11 -10.13 -16.02
N ALA A 235 9.30 -10.03 -16.61
CA ALA A 235 10.41 -9.28 -16.02
C ALA A 235 10.27 -7.78 -16.27
N GLY A 236 10.82 -6.96 -15.38
CA GLY A 236 10.80 -5.50 -15.46
C GLY A 236 10.71 -4.86 -14.08
N ASP A 237 10.96 -3.57 -14.02
CA ASP A 237 10.76 -2.79 -12.81
C ASP A 237 9.25 -2.60 -12.50
N ALA A 238 8.96 -2.20 -11.28
CA ALA A 238 7.59 -2.09 -10.79
C ALA A 238 6.76 -1.06 -11.56
N ILE A 239 7.38 0.02 -12.06
CA ILE A 239 6.70 1.10 -12.79
C ILE A 239 6.26 0.59 -14.17
N ALA A 240 7.18 -0.05 -14.90
CA ALA A 240 6.89 -0.64 -16.20
C ALA A 240 5.83 -1.77 -16.12
N ARG A 241 5.67 -2.37 -14.94
CA ARG A 241 4.77 -3.50 -14.66
C ARG A 241 3.50 -3.14 -13.91
N ILE A 242 3.21 -1.86 -13.68
CA ILE A 242 2.03 -1.44 -12.91
C ILE A 242 0.72 -2.09 -13.40
N GLY A 243 0.51 -2.16 -14.71
CA GLY A 243 -0.69 -2.77 -15.30
C GLY A 243 -0.83 -4.29 -15.08
N ASP A 244 0.27 -5.00 -14.79
CA ASP A 244 0.27 -6.43 -14.49
C ASP A 244 -0.14 -6.72 -13.02
N TYR A 245 -0.15 -5.68 -12.18
CA TYR A 245 -0.41 -5.78 -10.75
C TYR A 245 -1.67 -5.02 -10.30
N LEU A 246 -1.95 -3.85 -10.87
CA LEU A 246 -3.12 -3.04 -10.52
C LEU A 246 -4.23 -3.20 -11.56
N ASP A 247 -5.46 -3.26 -11.08
CA ASP A 247 -6.61 -3.50 -11.92
C ASP A 247 -7.09 -2.27 -12.66
N ARG A 248 -7.63 -2.49 -13.85
CA ARG A 248 -8.31 -1.45 -14.64
C ARG A 248 -9.78 -1.37 -14.25
N ARG A 249 -10.33 -0.15 -14.28
CA ARG A 249 -11.73 0.11 -13.93
C ARG A 249 -12.57 0.42 -15.15
N PHE A 250 -13.82 -0.01 -15.15
CA PHE A 250 -14.75 0.23 -16.26
C PHE A 250 -16.11 0.76 -15.77
N ASP A 251 -16.85 1.43 -16.65
CA ASP A 251 -18.25 1.78 -16.41
C ASP A 251 -19.19 0.62 -16.77
N GLY A 252 -20.50 0.81 -16.53
CA GLY A 252 -21.52 -0.17 -16.88
C GLY A 252 -21.72 -0.39 -18.38
N GLN A 253 -21.06 0.41 -19.22
CA GLN A 253 -21.06 0.36 -20.68
C GLN A 253 -19.73 -0.16 -21.24
N SER A 254 -18.86 -0.70 -20.38
CA SER A 254 -17.54 -1.25 -20.75
C SER A 254 -16.53 -0.21 -21.26
N ASN A 255 -16.75 1.08 -21.00
CA ASN A 255 -15.72 2.10 -21.24
C ASN A 255 -14.71 2.07 -20.09
N LEU A 256 -13.43 2.17 -20.42
CA LEU A 256 -12.35 2.33 -19.44
C LEU A 256 -12.56 3.64 -18.66
N LEU A 257 -12.59 3.53 -17.34
CA LEU A 257 -12.68 4.65 -16.40
C LEU A 257 -11.34 4.86 -15.72
N ASP A 258 -11.18 6.09 -15.19
CA ASP A 258 -10.12 6.59 -14.30
C ASP A 258 -9.19 5.48 -13.77
N HIS A 259 -7.94 5.50 -14.23
CA HIS A 259 -7.15 4.30 -14.32
C HIS A 259 -6.33 4.07 -13.04
N ASN A 260 -6.86 3.27 -12.12
CA ASN A 260 -6.15 2.68 -10.96
C ASN A 260 -4.74 2.07 -11.25
N ALA A 261 -4.33 1.98 -12.53
CA ALA A 261 -3.06 1.46 -13.03
C ALA A 261 -2.36 2.38 -14.07
N ASP A 262 -2.53 3.71 -14.01
CA ASP A 262 -1.94 4.68 -14.97
C ASP A 262 -0.92 5.67 -14.40
N LEU A 263 -0.41 5.42 -13.19
CA LEU A 263 0.52 6.32 -12.48
C LEU A 263 -0.12 7.63 -11.98
N ASN A 264 -1.46 7.70 -11.89
CA ASN A 264 -2.18 8.79 -11.24
C ASN A 264 -2.46 8.52 -9.74
N ARG A 265 -3.10 9.46 -9.04
CA ARG A 265 -3.33 9.38 -7.58
C ARG A 265 -4.55 8.57 -7.15
N TYR A 266 -5.38 8.14 -8.08
CA TYR A 266 -6.70 7.58 -7.85
C TYR A 266 -6.63 6.06 -7.82
N PHE A 267 -6.67 5.51 -6.61
CA PHE A 267 -6.67 4.08 -6.39
C PHE A 267 -8.06 3.59 -5.97
N PHE A 268 -8.34 2.33 -6.28
CA PHE A 268 -9.63 1.72 -6.03
C PHE A 268 -9.43 0.34 -5.42
N SER A 269 -10.22 0.04 -4.39
CA SER A 269 -10.32 -1.31 -3.86
C SER A 269 -11.54 -2.01 -4.45
N GLN A 270 -11.54 -3.33 -4.39
CA GLN A 270 -12.68 -4.16 -4.75
C GLN A 270 -13.95 -3.65 -4.05
N SER A 271 -14.91 -3.17 -4.86
CA SER A 271 -16.18 -2.66 -4.37
C SER A 271 -17.25 -2.81 -5.44
N LYS A 272 -18.54 -2.74 -5.06
CA LYS A 272 -19.66 -2.82 -6.01
C LYS A 272 -19.65 -1.71 -7.06
N GLY A 273 -18.97 -0.59 -6.81
CA GLY A 273 -18.87 0.57 -7.72
C GLY A 273 -17.60 0.60 -8.58
N ALA A 274 -16.66 -0.33 -8.35
CA ALA A 274 -15.40 -0.45 -9.08
C ALA A 274 -15.42 -1.72 -9.96
N ILE A 275 -16.19 -1.66 -11.05
CA ILE A 275 -16.31 -2.78 -11.99
C ILE A 275 -14.93 -3.05 -12.61
N GLY A 276 -14.49 -4.30 -12.55
CA GLY A 276 -13.18 -4.74 -13.04
C GLY A 276 -12.09 -4.79 -11.98
N VAL A 277 -12.32 -4.23 -10.78
CA VAL A 277 -11.33 -4.22 -9.70
C VAL A 277 -11.59 -5.35 -8.71
N ASN A 278 -10.61 -6.23 -8.56
CA ASN A 278 -10.49 -7.31 -7.59
C ASN A 278 -9.34 -7.08 -6.59
N ASP A 279 -8.54 -6.03 -6.75
CA ASP A 279 -7.52 -5.59 -5.79
C ASP A 279 -8.11 -5.30 -4.40
N ILE A 280 -7.39 -5.70 -3.35
CA ILE A 280 -7.74 -5.34 -1.96
C ILE A 280 -6.73 -4.33 -1.46
N VAL A 281 -7.20 -3.12 -1.14
CA VAL A 281 -6.32 -2.01 -0.75
C VAL A 281 -6.57 -1.63 0.70
N VAL A 282 -5.48 -1.52 1.47
CA VAL A 282 -5.50 -0.96 2.82
C VAL A 282 -4.56 0.24 2.87
N GLY A 283 -5.11 1.39 3.28
CA GLY A 283 -4.34 2.62 3.41
C GLY A 283 -3.94 2.97 4.84
N ILE A 284 -2.89 3.78 4.96
CA ILE A 284 -2.58 4.57 6.17
C ILE A 284 -2.93 6.01 5.84
N THR A 285 -3.83 6.60 6.64
CA THR A 285 -4.17 8.01 6.53
C THR A 285 -3.13 8.89 7.24
N PHE A 286 -3.04 10.16 6.82
CA PHE A 286 -2.23 11.14 7.52
C PHE A 286 -2.57 11.24 9.01
N LYS A 287 -3.87 11.17 9.33
CA LYS A 287 -4.36 11.23 10.72
C LYS A 287 -3.86 10.05 11.55
N GLU A 288 -3.90 8.83 11.00
CA GLU A 288 -3.38 7.64 11.68
C GLU A 288 -1.88 7.72 11.90
N TRP A 289 -1.14 8.12 10.86
CA TRP A 289 0.30 8.34 10.93
C TRP A 289 0.65 9.40 11.99
N GLN A 290 -0.02 10.56 11.95
CA GLN A 290 0.22 11.67 12.86
C GLN A 290 -0.06 11.26 14.31
N ALA A 291 -1.18 10.56 14.56
CA ALA A 291 -1.50 10.05 15.89
C ALA A 291 -0.41 9.09 16.43
N ALA A 292 0.13 8.22 15.58
CA ALA A 292 1.21 7.31 15.96
C ALA A 292 2.51 8.07 16.29
N MET A 293 2.87 9.06 15.48
CA MET A 293 4.06 9.90 15.75
C MET A 293 3.89 10.72 17.02
N LEU A 294 2.76 11.41 17.19
CA LEU A 294 2.49 12.23 18.36
C LEU A 294 2.52 11.41 19.65
N LYS A 295 1.96 10.19 19.64
CA LYS A 295 2.02 9.30 20.81
C LYS A 295 3.46 9.07 21.28
N ARG A 296 4.38 8.82 20.34
CA ARG A 296 5.80 8.66 20.65
C ARG A 296 6.44 9.98 21.11
N LEU A 297 6.19 11.05 20.37
CA LEU A 297 6.83 12.34 20.63
C LEU A 297 6.40 12.96 21.95
N CYS A 298 5.11 12.90 22.30
CA CYS A 298 4.61 13.39 23.58
C CYS A 298 5.24 12.66 24.77
N GLN A 299 5.55 11.36 24.63
CA GLN A 299 6.25 10.60 25.68
C GLN A 299 7.71 11.03 25.87
N GLN A 300 8.33 11.59 24.83
CA GLN A 300 9.73 12.02 24.83
C GLN A 300 9.89 13.55 24.92
N LYS A 301 8.77 14.28 25.08
CA LYS A 301 8.75 15.76 25.12
C LYS A 301 9.70 16.34 26.18
N PRO A 302 9.74 15.86 27.44
CA PRO A 302 10.65 16.40 28.44
C PRO A 302 12.13 16.31 28.03
N GLN A 303 12.52 15.23 27.35
CA GLN A 303 13.88 15.05 26.85
C GLN A 303 14.18 16.00 25.69
N PHE A 304 13.22 16.25 24.80
CA PHE A 304 13.37 17.21 23.72
C PHE A 304 13.48 18.65 24.23
N ASP A 305 12.70 19.02 25.24
CA ASP A 305 12.76 20.35 25.87
C ASP A 305 14.11 20.58 26.57
N LEU A 306 14.69 19.53 27.18
CA LEU A 306 16.05 19.57 27.74
C LEU A 306 17.12 19.78 26.66
N ILE A 307 17.04 19.06 25.54
CA ILE A 307 17.99 19.23 24.41
C ILE A 307 17.88 20.64 23.83
N ASP A 308 16.67 21.20 23.76
CA ASP A 308 16.44 22.53 23.19
C ASP A 308 16.92 23.67 24.09
N SER A 309 16.94 23.44 25.41
CA SER A 309 17.43 24.41 26.40
C SER A 309 18.95 24.40 26.58
N ASP A 310 19.68 23.47 25.95
CA ASP A 310 21.15 23.44 25.97
C ASP A 310 21.71 24.63 25.18
N VAL A 311 22.62 25.38 25.82
CA VAL A 311 23.31 26.54 25.26
C VAL A 311 24.12 26.22 24.00
N ASN A 312 24.44 24.95 23.76
CA ASN A 312 25.14 24.49 22.55
C ASN A 312 24.20 24.14 21.38
N GLN A 313 22.87 24.17 21.58
CA GLN A 313 21.84 23.85 20.59
C GLN A 313 22.21 22.63 19.73
N LEU A 314 22.40 21.48 20.37
CA LEU A 314 22.75 20.25 19.66
C LEU A 314 21.70 19.97 18.58
N ALA A 315 22.09 20.00 17.31
CA ALA A 315 21.20 19.66 16.21
C ALA A 315 20.75 18.20 16.36
N PHE A 316 19.44 17.99 16.46
CA PHE A 316 18.78 16.68 16.48
C PHE A 316 17.65 16.67 15.47
N TRP A 317 17.11 15.49 15.16
CA TRP A 317 16.20 15.29 14.02
C TRP A 317 14.88 16.09 14.07
N LEU A 318 14.49 16.65 15.23
CA LEU A 318 13.40 17.64 15.30
C LEU A 318 13.89 19.08 15.10
N ASN A 319 15.10 19.43 15.55
CA ASN A 319 15.60 20.81 15.56
C ASN A 319 16.48 21.20 14.36
N ASP A 320 16.74 20.28 13.42
CA ASP A 320 17.58 20.58 12.23
C ASP A 320 16.81 21.31 11.10
N TYR A 321 15.73 22.05 11.44
CA TYR A 321 14.88 22.74 10.47
C TYR A 321 15.65 23.76 9.62
N ASN A 322 15.42 23.73 8.31
CA ASN A 322 15.92 24.75 7.39
C ASN A 322 14.87 25.03 6.31
N ALA A 323 14.41 26.27 6.17
CA ALA A 323 13.31 26.61 5.24
C ALA A 323 13.57 26.21 3.78
N VAL A 324 14.84 26.07 3.36
CA VAL A 324 15.23 25.75 1.98
C VAL A 324 15.59 24.28 1.83
N SER A 325 16.45 23.76 2.71
CA SER A 325 16.99 22.41 2.59
C SER A 325 16.24 21.37 3.43
N ASN A 326 15.56 21.78 4.48
CA ASN A 326 14.79 20.89 5.36
C ASN A 326 13.48 21.54 5.82
N PRO A 327 12.52 21.73 4.90
CA PRO A 327 11.24 22.30 5.26
C PRO A 327 10.43 21.36 6.17
N ALA A 328 10.71 20.04 6.16
CA ALA A 328 9.96 19.05 6.92
C ALA A 328 10.17 19.11 8.44
N GLY A 329 11.36 19.52 8.90
CA GLY A 329 11.63 19.72 10.33
C GLY A 329 10.93 20.92 10.97
N GLY A 330 10.11 21.67 10.24
CA GLY A 330 9.44 22.86 10.73
C GLY A 330 8.29 22.57 11.71
N GLN A 331 7.88 23.57 12.48
CA GLN A 331 6.63 23.61 13.26
C GLN A 331 6.40 22.54 14.34
N TRP A 332 7.27 21.55 14.49
CA TRP A 332 7.11 20.47 15.48
C TRP A 332 6.90 21.01 16.91
N ARG A 333 7.54 22.12 17.29
CA ARG A 333 7.35 22.74 18.61
C ARG A 333 5.92 23.22 18.82
N ALA A 334 5.36 23.92 17.83
CA ALA A 334 3.98 24.39 17.88
C ALA A 334 3.02 23.19 17.94
N ILE A 335 3.30 22.14 17.15
CA ILE A 335 2.52 20.91 17.14
C ILE A 335 2.59 20.22 18.50
N LEU A 336 3.77 19.92 19.04
CA LEU A 336 3.91 19.24 20.34
C LEU A 336 3.31 20.05 21.48
N ASN A 337 3.53 21.37 21.53
CA ASN A 337 2.93 22.20 22.58
C ASN A 337 1.39 22.23 22.49
N SER A 338 0.83 22.20 21.27
CA SER A 338 -0.62 22.16 21.07
C SER A 338 -1.24 20.79 21.36
N GLN A 339 -0.53 19.70 21.06
CA GLN A 339 -1.07 18.33 21.09
C GLN A 339 -0.70 17.54 22.35
N CYS A 340 0.46 17.81 22.95
CA CYS A 340 0.96 17.08 24.11
C CYS A 340 0.73 17.82 25.44
N GLY A 341 0.33 19.10 25.38
CA GLY A 341 0.33 19.99 26.55
C GLY A 341 1.73 20.55 26.85
N PRO A 342 1.83 21.45 27.85
CA PRO A 342 3.10 22.03 28.28
C PRO A 342 4.06 21.01 28.88
#